data_AF-A0A5C3NC48-F1
#
_entry.id   AF-A0A5C3NC48-F1
#
_cell.length_a   1.000
_cell.length_b   1.000
_cell.length_c   1.000
_cell.angle_alpha   90.00
_cell.angle_beta   90.00
_cell.angle_gamma   90.00
#
_symmetry.space_group_name_H-M   'P 1'
#
loop_
_entity.id
_entity.type
_entity.pdbx_description
1 polymer ?
#
loop_
_entity_poly.entity_id
_entity_poly.type
_entity_poly.pdbx_seq_one_letter_code
_entity_poly.pdbx_strand_id
1 'polypeptide(L)'
;MAERVRQRGISICRPIVYGNTATVLTQEERNTLSSPDHTHRWTVAVRSAASAPDSDIVGGADDLSYFIKRVTFKLHETYPNPTRNMDKPPFEVTETGWGEFDIHIRITFVPESGEKAISFYHHLKLHPWTVTTEPEIPPLEEALKMGPVHSWQYDEIVFNDPFQSFLQTLLAHPPTPLPKTKRKPVPFHAANPGSLEASKGGVPEFTAAMEKEEAERLENAKQAVIAETDKWRNILIEKEKELEKLKRQLEL
;
A
#
# COMPACT_ATOMS: atom_id res chain seq x y z
N MET A 1 20.59 28.41 16.72
CA MET A 1 21.34 28.12 15.47
C MET A 1 21.64 26.62 15.26
N ALA A 2 21.65 25.77 16.31
CA ALA A 2 21.95 24.34 16.18
C ALA A 2 20.80 23.46 15.60
N GLU A 3 19.58 23.98 15.52
CA GLU A 3 18.38 23.20 15.13
C GLU A 3 18.31 22.83 13.63
N ARG A 4 19.09 23.47 12.76
CA ARG A 4 19.07 23.22 11.30
C ARG A 4 20.36 22.61 10.76
N VAL A 5 21.09 21.85 11.58
CA VAL A 5 22.26 21.08 11.14
C VAL A 5 21.81 19.70 10.68
N ARG A 6 22.03 19.35 9.41
CA ARG A 6 21.77 18.01 8.87
C ARG A 6 22.83 17.02 9.35
N GLN A 7 22.41 15.84 9.80
CA GLN A 7 23.28 14.77 10.26
C GLN A 7 23.66 13.85 9.10
N ARG A 8 24.87 14.04 8.55
CA ARG A 8 25.31 13.31 7.35
C ARG A 8 25.58 11.82 7.63
N GLY A 9 25.21 10.98 6.67
CA GLY A 9 25.41 9.53 6.73
C GLY A 9 24.43 8.80 7.65
N ILE A 10 23.35 9.47 8.06
CA ILE A 10 22.30 8.88 8.91
C ILE A 10 21.01 8.75 8.09
N SER A 11 20.47 7.54 8.09
CA SER A 11 19.14 7.24 7.57
C SER A 11 18.29 6.63 8.67
N ILE A 12 17.03 7.05 8.77
CA ILE A 12 16.07 6.53 9.73
C ILE A 12 14.71 6.39 9.05
N CYS A 13 14.05 5.25 9.24
CA CYS A 13 12.77 4.96 8.58
C CYS A 13 11.58 4.97 9.54
N ARG A 14 10.38 5.20 9.01
CA ARG A 14 9.11 5.08 9.69
C ARG A 14 8.16 4.16 8.92
N PRO A 15 7.91 2.95 9.44
CA PRO A 15 6.92 2.04 8.87
C PRO A 15 5.51 2.62 8.90
N ILE A 16 4.87 2.63 7.75
CA ILE A 16 3.47 3.01 7.60
C ILE A 16 2.71 1.91 6.86
N VAL A 17 1.40 1.93 7.03
CA VAL A 17 0.48 1.24 6.13
C VAL A 17 -0.49 2.25 5.55
N TYR A 18 -0.81 2.07 4.28
CA TYR A 18 -1.86 2.83 3.62
C TYR A 18 -2.77 1.88 2.87
N GLY A 19 -4.00 2.30 2.66
CA GLY A 19 -4.98 1.49 1.95
C GLY A 19 -6.38 1.71 2.45
N ASN A 20 -7.27 0.75 2.21
CA ASN A 20 -8.66 0.86 2.59
C ASN A 20 -9.24 -0.44 3.17
N THR A 21 -10.32 -0.25 3.94
CA THR A 21 -11.27 -1.30 4.27
C THR A 21 -12.64 -0.93 3.70
N ALA A 22 -13.37 -1.89 3.14
CA ALA A 22 -14.71 -1.68 2.58
C ALA A 22 -15.70 -2.72 3.12
N THR A 23 -16.93 -2.29 3.39
CA THR A 23 -18.03 -3.15 3.83
C THR A 23 -19.26 -2.86 2.98
N VAL A 24 -19.94 -3.92 2.56
CA VAL A 24 -21.25 -3.80 1.90
C VAL A 24 -22.25 -3.18 2.88
N LEU A 25 -23.03 -2.22 2.39
CA LEU A 25 -24.09 -1.57 3.15
C LEU A 25 -25.33 -2.47 3.21
N THR A 26 -26.00 -2.50 4.37
CA THR A 26 -27.29 -3.19 4.49
C THR A 26 -28.38 -2.43 3.73
N GLN A 27 -29.50 -3.09 3.44
CA GLN A 27 -30.64 -2.42 2.82
C GLN A 27 -31.14 -1.22 3.65
N GLU A 28 -31.15 -1.36 4.97
CA GLU A 28 -31.56 -0.30 5.89
C GLU A 28 -30.61 0.91 5.80
N GLU A 29 -29.30 0.68 5.83
CA GLU A 29 -28.31 1.75 5.69
C GLU A 29 -28.46 2.47 4.34
N ARG A 30 -28.62 1.72 3.24
CA ARG A 30 -28.81 2.31 1.89
C ARG A 30 -30.05 3.19 1.82
N ASN A 31 -31.15 2.80 2.47
CA ASN A 31 -32.38 3.59 2.49
C ASN A 31 -32.22 4.94 3.22
N THR A 32 -31.24 5.07 4.12
CA THR A 32 -30.96 6.32 4.85
C THR A 32 -30.02 7.27 4.11
N LEU A 33 -29.33 6.79 3.07
CA LEU A 33 -28.38 7.59 2.31
C LEU A 33 -29.09 8.51 1.33
N SER A 34 -28.53 9.70 1.14
CA SER A 34 -28.95 10.61 0.08
C SER A 34 -28.62 10.08 -1.33
N SER A 35 -27.64 9.17 -1.41
CA SER A 35 -27.20 8.51 -2.65
C SER A 35 -27.64 7.05 -2.66
N PRO A 36 -28.80 6.71 -3.26
CA PRO A 36 -29.35 5.35 -3.21
C PRO A 36 -28.51 4.32 -3.98
N ASP A 37 -27.69 4.77 -4.94
CA ASP A 37 -26.84 3.89 -5.75
C ASP A 37 -25.59 3.41 -4.99
N HIS A 38 -25.30 3.96 -3.81
CA HIS A 38 -24.14 3.56 -3.03
C HIS A 38 -24.34 2.18 -2.42
N THR A 39 -23.38 1.28 -2.65
CA THR A 39 -23.46 -0.12 -2.24
C THR A 39 -22.50 -0.47 -1.11
N HIS A 40 -21.42 0.29 -0.96
CA HIS A 40 -20.37 0.05 0.03
C HIS A 40 -20.11 1.30 0.86
N ARG A 41 -19.73 1.07 2.12
CA ARG A 41 -19.02 2.03 2.96
C ARG A 41 -17.56 1.65 2.96
N TRP A 42 -16.68 2.60 2.74
CA TRP A 42 -15.25 2.36 2.70
C TRP A 42 -14.51 3.42 3.51
N THR A 43 -13.39 3.01 4.11
CA THR A 43 -12.48 3.89 4.84
C THR A 43 -11.09 3.73 4.28
N VAL A 44 -10.53 4.80 3.72
CA VAL A 44 -9.14 4.88 3.29
C VAL A 44 -8.32 5.54 4.39
N ALA A 45 -7.11 5.06 4.69
CA ALA A 45 -6.29 5.60 5.75
C ALA A 45 -4.79 5.52 5.46
N VAL A 46 -4.03 6.34 6.20
CA VAL A 46 -2.58 6.20 6.41
C VAL A 46 -2.35 6.04 7.91
N ARG A 47 -1.71 4.94 8.32
CA ARG A 47 -1.53 4.57 9.73
C ARG A 47 -0.13 4.05 9.98
N SER A 48 0.28 3.94 11.25
CA SER A 48 1.52 3.23 11.60
C SER A 48 1.39 1.76 11.24
N ALA A 49 2.49 1.09 10.90
CA ALA A 49 2.42 -0.28 10.39
C ALA A 49 1.99 -1.33 11.43
N ALA A 50 2.41 -1.17 12.69
CA ALA A 50 2.02 -2.08 13.75
C ALA A 50 0.53 -1.90 14.10
N SER A 51 -0.18 -3.01 14.23
CA SER A 51 -1.56 -3.03 14.74
C SER A 51 -1.54 -3.07 16.27
N ALA A 52 -2.47 -2.36 16.91
CA ALA A 52 -2.65 -2.48 18.35
C ALA A 52 -3.16 -3.90 18.72
N PRO A 53 -2.78 -4.44 19.91
CA PRO A 53 -3.32 -5.71 20.39
C PRO A 53 -4.85 -5.69 20.40
N ASP A 54 -5.46 -6.78 19.92
CA ASP A 54 -6.92 -6.96 19.86
C ASP A 54 -7.70 -5.90 19.06
N SER A 55 -7.00 -5.11 18.24
CA SER A 55 -7.64 -4.14 17.37
C SER A 55 -8.35 -4.79 16.18
N ASP A 56 -9.50 -4.21 15.84
CA ASP A 56 -10.35 -4.49 14.69
C ASP A 56 -9.98 -3.66 13.45
N ILE A 57 -8.92 -2.86 13.54
CA ILE A 57 -8.37 -2.10 12.42
C ILE A 57 -6.94 -2.55 12.09
N VAL A 58 -6.57 -2.37 10.82
CA VAL A 58 -5.20 -2.63 10.34
C VAL A 58 -4.31 -1.43 10.67
N GLY A 59 -3.18 -1.69 11.31
CA GLY A 59 -2.19 -0.68 11.71
C GLY A 59 -2.69 0.24 12.83
N GLY A 60 -1.96 1.33 13.05
CA GLY A 60 -2.39 2.42 13.93
C GLY A 60 -2.04 2.27 15.41
N ALA A 61 -1.08 1.41 15.77
CA ALA A 61 -0.56 1.32 17.14
C ALA A 61 0.20 2.59 17.60
N ASP A 62 0.76 3.36 16.67
CA ASP A 62 1.59 4.52 16.95
C ASP A 62 0.94 5.80 16.39
N ASP A 63 1.17 6.92 17.07
CA ASP A 63 0.85 8.24 16.54
C ASP A 63 1.87 8.65 15.47
N LEU A 64 1.43 9.16 14.32
CA LEU A 64 2.31 9.65 13.26
C LEU A 64 2.43 11.20 13.24
N SER A 65 1.68 11.90 14.09
CA SER A 65 1.58 13.36 14.07
C SER A 65 2.90 14.10 14.33
N TYR A 66 3.86 13.45 15.00
CA TYR A 66 5.17 14.02 15.28
C TYR A 66 6.05 14.22 14.03
N PHE A 67 5.72 13.57 12.91
CA PHE A 67 6.43 13.76 11.64
C PHE A 67 5.52 14.04 10.44
N ILE A 68 4.24 13.66 10.52
CA ILE A 68 3.22 13.99 9.51
C ILE A 68 2.42 15.19 9.99
N LYS A 69 2.45 16.27 9.20
CA LYS A 69 1.63 17.46 9.43
C LYS A 69 0.23 17.29 8.87
N ARG A 70 0.10 16.72 7.68
CA ARG A 70 -1.18 16.58 6.98
C ARG A 70 -1.14 15.42 5.99
N VAL A 71 -2.23 14.68 5.92
CA VAL A 71 -2.51 13.75 4.81
C VAL A 71 -3.65 14.30 3.97
N THR A 72 -3.43 14.43 2.67
CA THR A 72 -4.46 14.84 1.71
C THR A 72 -4.89 13.63 0.89
N PHE A 73 -6.19 13.32 0.88
CA PHE A 73 -6.80 12.31 0.03
C PHE A 73 -7.55 13.01 -1.09
N LYS A 74 -7.16 12.81 -2.35
CA LYS A 74 -7.91 13.26 -3.51
C LYS A 74 -8.72 12.09 -4.06
N LEU A 75 -10.03 12.17 -3.84
CA LEU A 75 -11.05 11.23 -4.30
C LEU A 75 -11.42 11.50 -5.76
N HIS A 76 -12.27 10.65 -6.32
CA HIS A 76 -12.85 10.85 -7.64
C HIS A 76 -13.71 12.13 -7.70
N GLU A 77 -13.75 12.78 -8.86
CA GLU A 77 -14.38 14.11 -9.05
C GLU A 77 -15.90 14.11 -8.82
N THR A 78 -16.53 12.94 -8.83
CA THR A 78 -17.96 12.76 -8.50
C THR A 78 -18.29 13.02 -7.03
N TYR A 79 -17.30 12.99 -6.13
CA TYR A 79 -17.52 13.28 -4.72
C TYR A 79 -17.54 14.78 -4.46
N PRO A 80 -18.44 15.29 -3.60
CA PRO A 80 -18.38 16.66 -3.15
C PRO A 80 -17.10 16.88 -2.35
N ASN A 81 -16.41 17.99 -2.63
CA ASN A 81 -15.10 18.31 -2.06
C ASN A 81 -14.13 17.12 -2.17
N PRO A 82 -13.74 16.71 -3.39
CA PRO A 82 -12.99 15.46 -3.59
C PRO A 82 -11.60 15.51 -2.96
N THR A 83 -11.06 16.70 -2.67
CA THR A 83 -9.82 16.85 -1.91
C THR A 83 -10.11 16.98 -0.42
N ARG A 84 -9.79 15.94 0.35
CA ARG A 84 -9.96 15.86 1.81
C ARG A 84 -8.61 16.07 2.49
N ASN A 85 -8.52 17.01 3.42
CA ASN A 85 -7.29 17.33 4.14
C ASN A 85 -7.43 16.92 5.61
N MET A 86 -6.59 15.99 6.06
CA MET A 86 -6.50 15.53 7.44
C MET A 86 -5.26 16.12 8.11
N ASP A 87 -5.45 17.19 8.88
CA ASP A 87 -4.38 17.89 9.60
C ASP A 87 -4.05 17.25 10.97
N LYS A 88 -4.86 16.28 11.42
CA LYS A 88 -4.70 15.57 12.69
C LYS A 88 -5.03 14.10 12.52
N PRO A 89 -4.42 13.21 13.33
CA PRO A 89 -4.83 11.81 13.38
C PRO A 89 -6.27 11.67 13.95
N PRO A 90 -7.01 10.62 13.56
CA PRO A 90 -6.64 9.60 12.59
C PRO A 90 -6.62 10.14 11.16
N PHE A 91 -5.57 9.79 10.40
CA PHE A 91 -5.42 10.22 9.00
C PHE A 91 -6.24 9.31 8.08
N GLU A 92 -7.55 9.45 8.11
CA GLU A 92 -8.48 8.60 7.37
C GLU A 92 -9.70 9.36 6.85
N VAL A 93 -10.33 8.80 5.83
CA VAL A 93 -11.58 9.29 5.24
C VAL A 93 -12.53 8.12 5.07
N THR A 94 -13.72 8.25 5.67
CA THR A 94 -14.83 7.32 5.47
C THR A 94 -15.85 7.94 4.53
N GLU A 95 -16.24 7.18 3.52
CA GLU A 95 -17.23 7.57 2.51
C GLU A 95 -18.07 6.37 2.09
N THR A 96 -19.10 6.64 1.29
CA THR A 96 -19.92 5.61 0.67
C THR A 96 -19.81 5.69 -0.85
N GLY A 97 -19.93 4.57 -1.55
CA GLY A 97 -19.81 4.53 -3.01
C GLY A 97 -20.14 3.16 -3.59
N TRP A 98 -20.05 3.07 -4.92
CA TRP A 98 -20.37 1.85 -5.66
C TRP A 98 -19.24 1.33 -6.55
N GLY A 99 -18.23 2.15 -6.83
CA GLY A 99 -17.14 1.83 -7.76
C GLY A 99 -15.76 1.93 -7.13
N GLU A 100 -14.84 1.14 -7.69
CA GLU A 100 -13.39 1.17 -7.40
C GLU A 100 -12.71 2.27 -8.24
N PHE A 101 -11.75 2.99 -7.67
CA PHE A 101 -11.01 4.06 -8.34
C PHE A 101 -9.69 4.36 -7.63
N ASP A 102 -8.78 5.07 -8.30
CA ASP A 102 -7.50 5.46 -7.70
C ASP A 102 -7.66 6.71 -6.82
N ILE A 103 -7.31 6.56 -5.54
CA ILE A 103 -7.21 7.64 -4.57
C ILE A 103 -5.77 8.14 -4.57
N HIS A 104 -5.58 9.43 -4.84
CA HIS A 104 -4.27 10.05 -4.72
C HIS A 104 -4.04 10.50 -3.28
N ILE A 105 -3.03 9.90 -2.62
CA ILE A 105 -2.67 10.15 -1.23
C ILE A 105 -1.40 10.99 -1.22
N ARG A 106 -1.43 12.13 -0.51
CA ARG A 106 -0.28 13.02 -0.34
C ARG A 106 0.01 13.25 1.14
N ILE A 107 1.21 12.88 1.57
CA ILE A 107 1.70 13.10 2.94
C ILE A 107 2.57 14.36 2.95
N THR A 108 2.16 15.34 3.75
CA THR A 108 2.93 16.55 4.04
C THR A 108 3.58 16.41 5.41
N PHE A 109 4.90 16.55 5.47
CA PHE A 109 5.65 16.45 6.71
C PHE A 109 5.62 17.72 7.54
N VAL A 110 5.96 17.59 8.82
CA VAL A 110 6.20 18.72 9.72
C VAL A 110 7.34 19.60 9.19
N PRO A 111 7.29 20.94 9.31
CA PRO A 111 8.33 21.83 8.79
C PRO A 111 9.74 21.50 9.28
N GLU A 112 9.85 20.95 10.49
CA GLU A 112 11.08 20.55 11.16
C GLU A 112 11.82 19.44 10.43
N SER A 113 11.12 18.60 9.64
CA SER A 113 11.76 17.56 8.84
C SER A 113 12.58 18.15 7.69
N GLY A 114 12.16 19.30 7.14
CA GLY A 114 12.73 19.86 5.92
C GLY A 114 12.47 19.04 4.65
N GLU A 115 11.59 18.04 4.73
CA GLU A 115 11.31 17.14 3.61
C GLU A 115 10.15 17.62 2.74
N LYS A 116 10.24 17.27 1.46
CA LYS A 116 9.15 17.52 0.50
C LYS A 116 8.00 16.55 0.77
N ALA A 117 6.78 16.98 0.48
CA ALA A 117 5.63 16.10 0.52
C ALA A 117 5.82 14.93 -0.46
N ILE A 118 5.47 13.72 -0.02
CA ILE A 118 5.43 12.52 -0.86
C ILE A 118 4.00 12.25 -1.31
N SER A 119 3.85 11.61 -2.46
CA SER A 119 2.53 11.21 -2.96
C SER A 119 2.58 9.84 -3.60
N PHE A 120 1.50 9.09 -3.47
CA PHE A 120 1.30 7.78 -4.08
C PHE A 120 -0.18 7.57 -4.36
N TYR A 121 -0.49 6.52 -5.12
CA TYR A 121 -1.86 6.17 -5.49
C TYR A 121 -2.25 4.87 -4.79
N HIS A 122 -3.49 4.83 -4.32
CA HIS A 122 -4.12 3.63 -3.79
C HIS A 122 -5.35 3.31 -4.61
N HIS A 123 -5.42 2.11 -5.18
CA HIS A 123 -6.63 1.64 -5.84
C HIS A 123 -7.65 1.20 -4.80
N LEU A 124 -8.75 1.94 -4.66
CA LEU A 124 -9.82 1.65 -3.71
C LEU A 124 -10.43 0.28 -4.04
N LYS A 125 -10.29 -0.69 -3.14
CA LYS A 125 -10.88 -2.02 -3.31
C LYS A 125 -12.20 -2.12 -2.55
N LEU A 126 -13.28 -2.46 -3.25
CA LEU A 126 -14.61 -2.69 -2.69
C LEU A 126 -14.98 -4.18 -2.71
N HIS A 127 -14.63 -4.87 -3.79
CA HIS A 127 -15.02 -6.26 -4.02
C HIS A 127 -13.97 -7.25 -3.53
N PRO A 128 -14.36 -8.47 -3.14
CA PRO A 128 -13.43 -9.52 -2.75
C PRO A 128 -12.34 -9.77 -3.79
N TRP A 129 -11.16 -10.15 -3.32
CA TRP A 129 -10.03 -10.49 -4.18
C TRP A 129 -10.26 -11.82 -4.89
N THR A 130 -9.97 -11.87 -6.19
CA THR A 130 -9.99 -13.07 -7.03
C THR A 130 -8.60 -13.31 -7.63
N VAL A 131 -8.24 -14.58 -7.87
CA VAL A 131 -6.99 -14.94 -8.59
C VAL A 131 -7.20 -14.90 -10.11
N THR A 132 -8.45 -14.95 -10.55
CA THR A 132 -8.84 -14.93 -11.96
C THR A 132 -8.68 -13.53 -12.54
N THR A 133 -8.29 -13.47 -13.82
CA THR A 133 -8.19 -12.22 -14.59
C THR A 133 -9.54 -11.53 -14.80
N GLU A 134 -10.64 -12.27 -14.68
CA GLU A 134 -11.99 -11.71 -14.71
C GLU A 134 -12.52 -11.53 -13.29
N PRO A 135 -12.91 -10.30 -12.91
CA PRO A 135 -13.48 -10.04 -11.59
C PRO A 135 -14.90 -10.61 -11.52
N GLU A 136 -15.05 -11.76 -10.88
CA GLU A 136 -16.37 -12.27 -10.49
C GLU A 136 -16.86 -11.45 -9.29
N ILE A 137 -17.70 -10.45 -9.56
CA ILE A 137 -18.32 -9.64 -8.51
C ILE A 137 -19.50 -10.43 -7.93
N PRO A 138 -19.43 -10.89 -6.67
CA PRO A 138 -20.53 -11.62 -6.07
C PRO A 138 -21.74 -10.71 -5.85
N PRO A 139 -22.97 -11.28 -5.82
CA PRO A 139 -24.15 -10.53 -5.40
C PRO A 139 -23.97 -9.90 -4.02
N LEU A 140 -24.59 -8.74 -3.78
CA LEU A 140 -24.40 -7.96 -2.54
C LEU A 140 -24.72 -8.77 -1.27
N GLU A 141 -25.71 -9.65 -1.30
CA GLU A 141 -26.07 -10.49 -0.15
C GLU A 141 -24.98 -11.51 0.22
N GLU A 142 -24.27 -12.03 -0.78
CA GLU A 142 -23.15 -12.94 -0.58
C GLU A 142 -21.91 -12.17 -0.13
N ALA A 143 -21.62 -11.05 -0.79
CA ALA A 143 -20.54 -10.15 -0.40
C ALA A 143 -20.69 -9.66 1.06
N LEU A 144 -21.92 -9.39 1.51
CA LEU A 144 -22.19 -9.01 2.90
C LEU A 144 -21.82 -10.12 3.90
N LYS A 145 -22.02 -11.40 3.54
CA LYS A 145 -21.65 -12.55 4.37
C LYS A 145 -20.14 -12.80 4.41
N MET A 146 -19.41 -12.39 3.37
CA MET A 146 -17.95 -12.50 3.30
C MET A 146 -17.23 -11.51 4.22
N GLY A 147 -17.93 -10.47 4.69
CA GLY A 147 -17.40 -9.48 5.60
C GLY A 147 -16.57 -8.40 4.93
N PRO A 148 -15.76 -7.65 5.69
CA PRO A 148 -14.99 -6.53 5.18
C PRO A 148 -13.92 -6.96 4.16
N VAL A 149 -13.81 -6.19 3.08
CA VAL A 149 -12.70 -6.30 2.13
C VAL A 149 -11.56 -5.40 2.60
N HIS A 150 -10.36 -5.96 2.66
CA HIS A 150 -9.15 -5.26 3.08
C HIS A 150 -8.17 -5.17 1.91
N SER A 151 -7.66 -3.97 1.65
CA SER A 151 -6.59 -3.69 0.69
C SER A 151 -5.60 -2.75 1.36
N TRP A 152 -4.52 -3.31 1.91
CA TRP A 152 -3.52 -2.55 2.66
C TRP A 152 -2.12 -2.85 2.13
N GLN A 153 -1.32 -1.80 2.04
CA GLN A 153 0.06 -1.83 1.58
C GLN A 153 0.96 -1.34 2.69
N TYR A 154 2.09 -2.02 2.87
CA TYR A 154 3.17 -1.60 3.75
C TYR A 154 4.15 -0.73 2.98
N ASP A 155 4.64 0.33 3.62
CA ASP A 155 5.69 1.18 3.08
C ASP A 155 6.55 1.77 4.21
N GLU A 156 7.72 2.28 3.87
CA GLU A 156 8.64 2.91 4.81
C GLU A 156 9.03 4.31 4.36
N ILE A 157 8.73 5.29 5.21
CA ILE A 157 9.18 6.66 4.97
C ILE A 157 10.62 6.78 5.48
N VAL A 158 11.56 6.92 4.55
CA VAL A 158 13.00 7.04 4.86
C VAL A 158 13.42 8.51 4.89
N PHE A 159 13.94 8.95 6.03
CA PHE A 159 14.54 10.27 6.21
C PHE A 159 16.06 10.15 6.11
N ASN A 160 16.64 10.69 5.04
CA ASN A 160 18.08 10.70 4.80
C ASN A 160 18.69 12.03 5.22
N ASP A 161 19.80 11.97 5.93
CA ASP A 161 20.50 13.11 6.51
C ASP A 161 19.55 14.10 7.22
N PRO A 162 18.74 13.65 8.19
CA PRO A 162 17.73 14.49 8.85
C PRO A 162 18.38 15.62 9.64
N PHE A 163 17.64 16.70 9.87
CA PHE A 163 18.05 17.73 10.83
C PHE A 163 18.21 17.15 12.24
N GLN A 164 19.19 17.62 13.00
CA GLN A 164 19.49 17.13 14.35
C GLN A 164 18.26 17.18 15.28
N SER A 165 17.51 18.27 15.27
CA SER A 165 16.29 18.42 16.09
C SER A 165 15.22 17.41 15.68
N PHE A 166 14.98 17.24 14.38
CA PHE A 166 14.02 16.28 13.87
C PHE A 166 14.45 14.84 14.15
N LEU A 167 15.74 14.52 14.00
CA LEU A 167 16.30 13.23 14.38
C LEU A 167 16.04 12.92 15.86
N GLN A 168 16.22 13.90 16.76
CA GLN A 168 15.89 13.73 18.18
C GLN A 168 14.40 13.47 18.40
N THR A 169 13.51 14.18 17.69
CA THR A 169 12.06 13.90 17.71
C THR A 169 11.77 12.48 17.26
N LEU A 170 12.39 12.02 16.17
CA LEU A 170 12.24 10.65 15.70
C LEU A 170 12.73 9.65 16.76
N LEU A 171 13.95 9.82 17.29
CA LEU A 171 14.51 8.90 18.30
C LEU A 171 13.68 8.85 19.59
N ALA A 172 13.00 9.95 19.96
CA ALA A 172 12.08 9.98 21.11
C ALA A 172 10.77 9.23 20.86
N HIS A 173 10.43 8.94 19.59
CA HIS A 173 9.23 8.20 19.18
C HIS A 173 9.65 6.99 18.31
N PRO A 174 10.24 5.94 18.92
CA PRO A 174 10.55 4.72 18.20
C PRO A 174 9.24 4.03 17.73
N PRO A 175 9.21 3.46 16.52
CA PRO A 175 8.03 2.74 16.03
C PRO A 175 7.79 1.46 16.85
N THR A 176 6.53 1.10 17.06
CA THR A 176 6.18 -0.19 17.65
C THR A 176 6.67 -1.32 16.73
N PRO A 177 7.44 -2.31 17.23
CA PRO A 177 7.91 -3.41 16.41
C PRO A 177 6.76 -4.24 15.85
N LEU A 178 6.88 -4.67 14.59
CA LEU A 178 5.95 -5.63 14.02
C LEU A 178 6.03 -6.98 14.76
N PRO A 179 4.91 -7.72 14.87
CA PRO A 179 4.91 -9.07 15.39
C PRO A 179 5.86 -9.98 14.61
N LYS A 180 6.57 -10.86 15.33
CA LYS A 180 7.55 -11.77 14.71
C LYS A 180 6.90 -12.92 13.94
N THR A 181 5.71 -13.34 14.35
CA THR A 181 5.00 -14.49 13.81
C THR A 181 3.60 -14.09 13.37
N LYS A 182 3.09 -14.79 12.35
CA LYS A 182 1.71 -14.64 11.84
C LYS A 182 0.73 -15.15 12.90
N ARG A 183 -0.16 -14.26 13.34
CA ARG A 183 -1.23 -14.55 14.33
C ARG A 183 -2.63 -14.22 13.81
N LYS A 184 -2.71 -13.31 12.85
CA LYS A 184 -3.91 -12.89 12.11
C LYS A 184 -3.72 -13.20 10.62
N PRO A 185 -4.78 -13.10 9.79
CA PRO A 185 -4.64 -13.13 8.33
C PRO A 185 -3.59 -12.14 7.83
N VAL A 186 -3.02 -12.41 6.66
CA VAL A 186 -2.06 -11.50 6.02
C VAL A 186 -2.78 -10.58 5.04
N PRO A 187 -2.32 -9.33 4.84
CA PRO A 187 -2.79 -8.50 3.73
C PRO A 187 -2.63 -9.21 2.39
N PHE A 188 -3.65 -9.17 1.53
CA PHE A 188 -3.56 -9.76 0.19
C PHE A 188 -2.51 -9.03 -0.65
N HIS A 189 -1.69 -9.79 -1.37
CA HIS A 189 -0.67 -9.26 -2.25
C HIS A 189 -0.94 -9.67 -3.71
N ALA A 190 -1.32 -8.71 -4.55
CA ALA A 190 -1.65 -8.96 -5.96
C ALA A 190 -0.51 -9.60 -6.78
N ALA A 191 0.76 -9.30 -6.45
CA ALA A 191 1.92 -9.91 -7.12
C ALA A 191 2.32 -11.28 -6.51
N ASN A 192 1.58 -11.75 -5.50
CA ASN A 192 1.71 -13.09 -4.93
C ASN A 192 0.30 -13.69 -4.75
N PRO A 193 -0.33 -14.22 -5.81
CA PRO A 193 -1.69 -14.75 -5.75
C PRO A 193 -1.88 -15.87 -4.72
N GLY A 194 -0.81 -16.60 -4.37
CA GLY A 194 -0.82 -17.60 -3.30
C GLY A 194 -1.13 -17.03 -1.90
N SER A 195 -1.04 -15.72 -1.72
CA SER A 195 -1.42 -15.02 -0.48
C SER A 195 -2.93 -14.96 -0.25
N LEU A 196 -3.77 -15.24 -1.28
CA LEU A 196 -5.22 -15.07 -1.19
C LEU A 196 -5.82 -15.87 -0.02
N GLU A 197 -5.48 -17.15 0.10
CA GLU A 197 -6.08 -18.00 1.14
C GLU A 197 -5.70 -17.53 2.54
N ALA A 198 -4.44 -17.13 2.73
CA ALA A 198 -3.95 -16.60 3.99
C ALA A 198 -4.50 -15.20 4.34
N SER A 199 -5.15 -14.52 3.38
CA SER A 199 -5.74 -13.19 3.58
C SER A 199 -7.21 -13.22 3.99
N LYS A 200 -7.87 -14.38 3.91
CA LYS A 200 -9.28 -14.52 4.25
C LYS A 200 -9.51 -14.53 5.76
N GLY A 201 -10.69 -14.06 6.17
CA GLY A 201 -11.24 -14.36 7.49
C GLY A 201 -10.69 -13.55 8.65
N GLY A 202 -10.75 -12.21 8.54
CA GLY A 202 -10.48 -11.32 9.66
C GLY A 202 -9.68 -10.08 9.26
N VAL A 203 -9.30 -9.30 10.26
CA VAL A 203 -8.52 -8.08 10.09
C VAL A 203 -7.05 -8.46 9.90
N PRO A 204 -6.44 -8.13 8.75
CA PRO A 204 -5.08 -8.58 8.48
C PRO A 204 -4.03 -7.82 9.30
N GLU A 205 -2.86 -8.43 9.47
CA GLU A 205 -1.73 -7.87 10.22
C GLU A 205 -0.42 -8.04 9.46
N PHE A 206 0.39 -6.98 9.41
CA PHE A 206 1.75 -7.07 8.89
C PHE A 206 2.70 -7.61 9.96
N THR A 207 3.63 -8.48 9.57
CA THR A 207 4.57 -9.13 10.49
C THR A 207 5.99 -9.06 9.96
N ALA A 208 6.98 -9.10 10.86
CA ALA A 208 8.39 -9.08 10.47
C ALA A 208 8.80 -10.32 9.64
N ALA A 209 8.07 -11.43 9.76
CA ALA A 209 8.28 -12.61 8.92
C ALA A 209 7.99 -12.31 7.44
N MET A 210 7.01 -11.45 7.15
CA MET A 210 6.63 -11.11 5.77
C MET A 210 7.73 -10.33 5.06
N GLU A 211 8.49 -9.49 5.76
CA GLU A 211 9.65 -8.79 5.20
C GLU A 211 10.67 -9.79 4.64
N LYS A 212 10.99 -10.84 5.42
CA LYS A 212 11.92 -11.88 4.98
C LYS A 212 11.39 -12.68 3.80
N GLU A 213 10.12 -13.10 3.87
CA GLU A 213 9.46 -13.83 2.77
C GLU A 213 9.45 -13.01 1.48
N GLU A 214 9.20 -11.70 1.59
CA GLU A 214 9.19 -10.77 0.46
C GLU A 214 10.59 -10.58 -0.13
N ALA A 215 11.62 -10.43 0.71
CA ALA A 215 13.00 -10.34 0.26
C ALA A 215 13.45 -11.61 -0.50
N GLU A 216 13.10 -12.80 0.01
CA GLU A 216 13.38 -14.07 -0.67
C GLU A 216 12.66 -14.16 -2.02
N ARG A 217 11.38 -13.72 -2.08
CA ARG A 217 10.60 -13.70 -3.31
C ARG A 217 11.22 -12.76 -4.36
N LEU A 218 11.64 -11.56 -3.96
CA LEU A 218 12.28 -10.59 -4.86
C LEU A 218 13.63 -11.09 -5.38
N GLU A 219 14.43 -11.73 -4.53
CA GLU A 219 15.71 -12.32 -4.96
C GLU A 219 15.49 -13.47 -5.97
N ASN A 220 14.52 -14.34 -5.72
CA ASN A 220 14.15 -15.40 -6.67
C ASN A 220 13.65 -14.82 -8.01
N ALA A 221 12.81 -13.78 -7.97
CA ALA A 221 12.33 -13.11 -9.17
C ALA A 221 13.48 -12.46 -9.96
N LYS A 222 14.41 -11.80 -9.26
CA LYS A 222 15.61 -11.20 -9.88
C LYS A 222 16.47 -12.26 -10.56
N GLN A 223 16.71 -13.40 -9.91
CA GLN A 223 17.47 -14.50 -10.51
C GLN A 223 16.80 -15.04 -11.77
N ALA A 224 15.46 -15.21 -11.75
CA ALA A 224 14.71 -15.63 -12.92
C ALA A 224 14.81 -14.62 -14.08
N VAL A 225 14.72 -13.32 -13.79
CA VAL A 225 14.87 -12.26 -14.80
C VAL A 225 16.28 -12.26 -15.40
N ILE A 226 17.31 -12.42 -14.59
CA ILE A 226 18.70 -12.52 -15.06
C ILE A 226 18.86 -13.73 -16.00
N ALA A 227 18.38 -14.90 -15.58
CA ALA A 227 18.46 -16.12 -16.39
C ALA A 227 17.73 -15.98 -17.73
N GLU A 228 16.53 -15.40 -17.73
CA GLU A 228 15.76 -15.18 -18.96
C GLU A 228 16.44 -14.12 -19.85
N THR A 229 17.01 -13.06 -19.27
CA THR A 229 17.77 -12.04 -20.00
C THR A 229 19.00 -12.65 -20.69
N ASP A 230 19.76 -13.49 -20.00
CA ASP A 230 20.93 -14.17 -20.56
C ASP A 230 20.54 -15.14 -21.68
N LYS A 231 19.44 -15.88 -21.50
CA LYS A 231 18.88 -16.75 -22.53
C LYS A 231 18.50 -15.97 -23.78
N TRP A 232 17.74 -14.88 -23.66
CA TRP A 232 17.35 -14.06 -24.82
C TRP A 232 18.53 -13.38 -25.48
N ARG A 233 19.52 -12.95 -24.71
CA ARG A 233 20.77 -12.39 -25.24
C ARG A 233 21.51 -13.42 -26.10
N ASN A 234 21.60 -14.67 -25.65
CA ASN A 234 22.25 -15.73 -26.41
C ASN A 234 21.50 -16.05 -27.71
N ILE A 235 20.16 -16.13 -27.66
CA ILE A 235 19.31 -16.32 -28.84
C ILE A 235 19.50 -15.17 -29.84
N LEU A 236 19.53 -13.92 -29.35
CA LEU A 236 19.74 -12.75 -30.19
C LEU A 236 21.09 -12.83 -30.93
N ILE A 237 22.17 -13.14 -30.22
CA ILE A 237 23.51 -13.29 -30.80
C ILE A 237 23.53 -14.39 -31.88
N GLU A 238 22.86 -15.52 -31.64
CA GLU A 238 22.77 -16.60 -32.62
C GLU A 238 22.01 -16.17 -33.88
N LYS A 239 20.89 -15.46 -33.70
CA LYS A 239 20.07 -14.96 -34.81
C LYS A 239 20.75 -13.85 -35.60
N GLU A 240 21.54 -12.99 -34.96
CA GLU A 240 22.37 -12.00 -35.65
C GLU A 240 23.43 -12.67 -36.52
N LYS A 241 24.10 -13.72 -36.02
CA LYS A 241 25.07 -14.50 -36.81
C LYS A 241 24.41 -15.20 -38.00
N GLU A 242 23.22 -15.78 -37.80
CA GLU A 242 22.45 -16.42 -38.87
C GLU A 242 22.04 -15.40 -39.94
N LEU A 243 21.56 -14.23 -39.52
CA LEU A 243 21.19 -13.13 -40.41
C LEU A 243 22.38 -12.64 -41.25
N GLU A 244 23.55 -12.44 -40.64
CA GLU A 244 24.76 -12.06 -41.37
C GLU A 244 25.15 -13.10 -42.43
N LYS A 245 25.05 -14.39 -42.09
CA LYS A 245 25.35 -15.48 -43.02
C LYS A 245 24.41 -15.47 -44.21
N LEU A 246 23.10 -15.32 -43.98
CA LEU A 246 22.10 -15.27 -45.05
C LEU A 246 22.28 -14.04 -45.95
N LYS A 247 22.58 -12.87 -45.38
CA LYS A 247 22.88 -11.66 -46.17
C LYS A 247 24.05 -11.87 -47.12
N ARG A 248 25.14 -12.47 -46.63
CA ARG A 248 26.31 -12.79 -47.49
C ARG A 248 25.98 -13.76 -48.62
N GLN A 249 25.03 -14.67 -48.43
CA GLN A 249 24.59 -15.60 -49.47
C GLN A 249 23.71 -14.93 -50.53
N LEU A 250 23.05 -13.82 -50.18
CA LEU A 250 22.14 -13.08 -51.07
C LEU A 250 22.87 -12.01 -51.90
N GLU A 251 24.06 -11.59 -51.46
CA GLU A 251 24.95 -10.64 -52.16
C GLU A 251 25.89 -11.32 -53.17
N LEU A 252 25.85 -12.65 -53.30
CA LEU A 252 26.58 -13.47 -54.29
C LEU A 252 25.63 -13.94 -55.41
#